data_AF-A0A2A5S020-F1
#
_entry.id   AF-A0A2A5S020-F1
#
_cell.length_a   1.000
_cell.length_b   1.000
_cell.length_c   1.000
_cell.angle_alpha   90.00
_cell.angle_beta   90.00
_cell.angle_gamma   90.00
#
_symmetry.space_group_name_H-M   'P 1'
#
loop_
_entity.id
_entity.type
_entity.pdbx_description
1 polymer ?
#
loop_
_entity_poly.entity_id
_entity_poly.type
_entity_poly.pdbx_seq_one_letter_code
_entity_poly.pdbx_strand_id
1 'polypeptide(L)' 'MYLKKLNNKEQQQFNSNYPFVSGTWYIKMNEDGSKARNIQGKVLYSCMVDFELKIALASKEFTRVEN' A
#
# COMPACT_ATOMS: atom_id res chain seq x y z
N MET A 1 8.75 -8.07 -1.49
CA MET A 1 8.21 -6.97 -0.65
C MET A 1 6.74 -7.25 -0.40
N TYR A 2 6.13 -6.64 0.62
CA TYR A 2 4.72 -6.88 0.96
C TYR A 2 3.94 -5.58 1.25
N LEU A 3 2.63 -5.70 1.39
CA LEU A 3 1.75 -4.56 1.69
C LEU A 3 1.22 -4.64 3.12
N LYS A 4 1.19 -3.51 3.82
CA LYS A 4 0.47 -3.36 5.09
C LYS A 4 -0.67 -2.37 4.94
N LYS A 5 -1.90 -2.80 5.23
CA LYS A 5 -3.10 -1.97 5.13
C LYS A 5 -3.02 -0.81 6.10
N LEU A 6 -3.38 0.39 5.64
CA LEU A 6 -3.52 1.55 6.53
C LEU A 6 -4.73 1.36 7.44
N ASN A 7 -4.64 1.87 8.68
CA ASN A 7 -5.78 1.87 9.60
C ASN A 7 -6.88 2.83 9.12
N ASN A 8 -8.09 2.71 9.67
CA ASN A 8 -9.24 3.49 9.21
C ASN A 8 -9.03 5.01 9.22
N LYS A 9 -8.30 5.54 10.21
CA LYS A 9 -8.01 6.98 10.31
C LYS A 9 -7.08 7.42 9.17
N GLU A 10 -6.04 6.64 8.92
CA GLU A 10 -5.09 6.88 7.83
C GLU A 10 -5.76 6.72 6.45
N GLN A 11 -6.64 5.73 6.27
CA GLN A 11 -7.43 5.56 5.04
C GLN A 11 -8.25 6.82 4.72
N GLN A 12 -9.00 7.33 5.71
CA GLN A 12 -9.81 8.54 5.54
C GLN A 12 -8.93 9.73 5.16
N GLN A 13 -7.81 9.94 5.86
CA GLN A 13 -6.89 11.02 5.56
C GLN A 13 -6.35 10.95 4.13
N PHE A 14 -5.91 9.78 3.68
CA PHE A 14 -5.40 9.60 2.32
C PHE A 14 -6.50 9.79 1.28
N ASN A 15 -7.70 9.28 1.51
CA ASN A 15 -8.83 9.49 0.59
C ASN A 15 -9.23 10.97 0.48
N SER A 16 -9.15 11.73 1.57
CA SER A 16 -9.37 13.19 1.53
C SER A 16 -8.27 13.93 0.78
N ASN A 17 -7.02 13.50 0.91
CA ASN A 17 -5.89 14.12 0.22
C ASN A 17 -5.83 13.76 -1.28
N TYR A 18 -6.36 12.59 -1.66
CA TYR A 18 -6.35 12.05 -3.01
C TYR A 18 -7.77 11.67 -3.48
N PRO A 19 -8.69 12.64 -3.63
CA PRO A 19 -10.12 12.37 -3.84
C PRO A 19 -10.46 11.69 -5.18
N PHE A 20 -9.53 11.72 -6.14
CA PHE A 20 -9.70 11.09 -7.45
C PHE A 20 -9.16 9.65 -7.51
N VAL A 21 -8.56 9.17 -6.42
CA VAL A 21 -8.02 7.81 -6.33
C VAL A 21 -8.99 6.98 -5.50
N SER A 22 -9.52 5.91 -6.09
CA SER A 22 -10.40 4.96 -5.41
C SER A 22 -9.66 3.68 -5.06
N GLY A 23 -9.94 3.11 -3.89
CA GLY A 23 -9.34 1.86 -3.45
C GLY A 23 -8.99 1.87 -1.96
N THR A 24 -8.25 0.84 -1.57
CA THR A 24 -7.67 0.72 -0.23
C THR A 24 -6.21 1.15 -0.27
N TRP A 25 -5.79 1.94 0.70
CA TRP A 25 -4.40 2.36 0.84
C TRP A 25 -3.56 1.37 1.65
N TYR A 26 -2.33 1.19 1.19
CA TYR A 26 -1.33 0.30 1.79
C TYR A 26 0.02 0.99 1.88
N ILE A 27 0.78 0.70 2.93
CA ILE A 27 2.21 0.99 3.02
C ILE A 27 2.97 -0.15 2.32
N LYS A 28 3.95 0.21 1.49
CA LYS A 28 4.89 -0.76 0.94
C LYS A 28 5.94 -1.10 2.00
N MET A 29 6.11 -2.39 2.28
CA MET A 29 7.00 -2.92 3.31
C MET A 29 8.09 -3.80 2.68
N ASN A 30 9.32 -3.67 3.15
CA ASN A 30 10.40 -4.60 2.83
C ASN A 30 10.17 -5.94 3.55
N GLU A 31 10.82 -7.02 3.08
CA GLU A 31 10.65 -8.35 3.70
C GLU A 31 11.17 -8.42 5.15
N ASP A 32 12.07 -7.52 5.52
CA ASP A 32 12.58 -7.39 6.90
C ASP A 32 11.60 -6.67 7.86
N GLY A 33 10.41 -6.27 7.38
CA GLY A 33 9.40 -5.56 8.16
C GLY A 33 9.62 -4.05 8.27
N SER A 34 10.66 -3.50 7.63
CA SER A 34 10.86 -2.05 7.53
C SER A 34 9.96 -1.41 6.46
N LYS A 35 9.61 -0.13 6.64
CA LYS A 35 8.86 0.63 5.62
C LYS A 35 9.76 0.88 4.41
N ALA A 36 9.27 0.53 3.21
CA ALA A 36 9.97 0.84 1.98
C ALA A 36 10.01 2.36 1.75
N ARG A 37 11.15 2.87 1.27
CA ARG A 37 11.40 4.29 1.08
C ARG A 37 11.99 4.56 -0.30
N ASN A 38 11.70 5.74 -0.86
CA ASN A 38 12.38 6.22 -2.06
C ASN A 38 13.81 6.71 -1.74
N ILE A 39 14.56 7.14 -2.77
CA ILE A 39 15.93 7.66 -2.63
C ILE A 39 16.05 8.91 -1.74
N GLN A 40 14.93 9.61 -1.47
CA GLN A 40 14.87 10.77 -0.57
C GLN A 40 14.45 10.38 0.86
N GLY A 41 14.30 9.09 1.16
CA GLY A 41 13.88 8.58 2.45
C GLY A 41 12.37 8.68 2.72
N LYS A 42 11.54 9.06 1.75
CA LYS A 42 10.07 9.14 1.91
C LYS A 42 9.44 7.76 1.80
N VAL A 43 8.50 7.45 2.69
CA VAL A 43 7.76 6.17 2.71
C VAL A 43 6.91 6.02 1.46
N LEU A 44 6.90 4.81 0.90
CA LEU A 44 6.12 4.45 -0.28
C LEU A 44 4.75 3.89 0.11
N TYR A 45 3.71 4.35 -0.60
CA TYR A 45 2.34 3.92 -0.45
C TYR A 45 1.79 3.44 -1.79
N SER A 46 0.72 2.65 -1.74
CA SER A 46 -0.03 2.23 -2.92
C SER A 46 -1.52 2.28 -2.61
N CYS A 47 -2.33 2.79 -3.52
CA CYS A 47 -3.77 2.62 -3.49
C CYS A 47 -4.15 1.59 -4.55
N MET A 48 -4.98 0.62 -4.18
CA MET A 48 -5.44 -0.41 -5.12
C MET A 48 -6.90 -0.75 -4.86
N VAL A 49 -7.65 -0.99 -5.93
CA VAL A 49 -8.91 -1.73 -5.85
C VAL A 49 -8.65 -3.24 -5.75
N ASP A 50 -9.66 -4.00 -5.31
CA ASP A 50 -9.51 -5.44 -5.06
C ASP A 50 -9.01 -6.24 -6.27
N PHE A 51 -9.38 -5.83 -7.49
CA PHE A 51 -8.92 -6.47 -8.72
C PHE A 51 -7.42 -6.27 -8.95
N GLU A 52 -6.93 -5.03 -8.79
CA GLU A 52 -5.50 -4.70 -8.94
C GLU A 52 -4.66 -5.42 -7.89
N LEU A 53 -5.15 -5.46 -6.65
CA LEU A 53 -4.48 -6.17 -5.56
C LEU A 53 -4.34 -7.67 -5.88
N LYS A 54 -5.39 -8.31 -6.38
CA LYS A 54 -5.35 -9.73 -6.79
C LYS A 54 -4.31 -9.96 -7.88
N ILE A 55 -4.23 -9.08 -8.87
CA ILE A 55 -3.23 -9.16 -9.94
C ILE A 55 -1.82 -9.00 -9.36
N ALA A 56 -1.59 -8.00 -8.51
CA ALA A 56 -0.27 -7.71 -7.96
C ALA A 56 0.26 -8.85 -7.05
N LEU A 57 -0.64 -9.56 -6.36
CA LEU A 57 -0.30 -10.76 -5.61
C LEU A 57 -0.02 -11.96 -6.55
N ALA A 58 -0.85 -12.15 -7.58
CA ALA A 58 -0.67 -13.24 -8.55
C ALA A 58 0.61 -13.10 -9.38
N SER A 59 0.99 -11.87 -9.73
CA SER A 59 2.22 -11.55 -10.45
C SER A 59 3.47 -11.61 -9.57
N LYS A 60 3.32 -11.82 -8.26
CA LYS A 60 4.38 -11.77 -7.24
C LYS A 60 5.07 -10.40 -7.14
N GLU A 61 4.40 -9.30 -7.52
CA GLU A 61 4.84 -7.95 -7.19
C GLU A 61 4.87 -7.76 -5.66
N PHE A 62 3.83 -8.25 -4.98
CA PHE A 62 3.76 -8.31 -3.53
C PHE A 62 3.60 -9.76 -3.06
N THR A 63 4.26 -10.11 -1.96
CA THR A 63 4.26 -11.47 -1.42
C THR A 63 3.06 -11.78 -0.52
N ARG A 64 2.53 -10.76 0.17
CA ARG A 64 1.38 -10.85 1.08
C ARG A 64 0.79 -9.48 1.40
N VAL A 65 -0.35 -9.50 2.09
CA VAL A 65 -1.00 -8.33 2.68
C VAL A 65 -1.17 -8.56 4.18
N GLU A 66 -0.75 -7.58 4.98
CA GLU A 66 -0.94 -7.53 6.43
C GLU A 66 -1.97 -6.45 6.81
N ASN A 67 -2.60 -6.60 7.97
CA ASN A 67 -3.55 -5.63 8.54
C ASN A 67 -2.88 -4.63 9.49
#